data_AF-R6C920-F1
#
_entry.id   AF-R6C920-F1
#
_cell.length_a   1.000
_cell.length_b   1.000
_cell.length_c   1.000
_cell.angle_alpha   90.00
_cell.angle_beta   90.00
_cell.angle_gamma   90.00
#
_symmetry.space_group_name_H-M   'P 1'
#
loop_
_entity.id
_entity.type
_entity.pdbx_description
1 polymer ?
#
loop_
_entity_poly.entity_id
_entity_poly.type
_entity_poly.pdbx_seq_one_letter_code
_entity_poly.pdbx_strand_id
1 'polypeptide(L)' 'MSNIEEKIARINELYHKSQKEGLTDAEKEEQVKLRREYIDSVKKNLRSQLDNIDIVNKDGSVENLGKKFDAGKNGN' A
#
# COMPACT_ATOMS: atom_id res chain seq x y z
N MET A 1 12.57 -10.50 11.28
CA MET A 1 11.97 -9.22 10.87
C MET A 1 12.44 -8.86 9.46
N SER A 2 12.11 -9.69 8.47
CA SER A 2 12.66 -9.54 7.12
C SER A 2 11.67 -10.14 6.12
N ASN A 3 10.64 -9.37 5.74
CA ASN A 3 9.63 -9.86 4.80
C ASN A 3 9.05 -8.77 3.88
N ILE A 4 9.29 -7.48 4.16
CA ILE A 4 8.91 -6.38 3.25
C ILE A 4 10.08 -6.00 2.34
N GLU A 5 11.28 -5.86 2.90
CA GLU A 5 12.48 -5.48 2.15
C GLU A 5 12.87 -6.55 1.13
N GLU A 6 12.78 -7.82 1.51
CA GLU A 6 12.99 -8.96 0.61
C GLU A 6 11.98 -8.95 -0.55
N LYS A 7 10.70 -8.64 -0.28
CA LYS A 7 9.68 -8.51 -1.34
C LYS A 7 9.95 -7.33 -2.26
N ILE A 8 10.41 -6.20 -1.72
CA ILE A 8 10.78 -5.03 -2.53
C ILE A 8 11.98 -5.37 -3.42
N ALA A 9 13.01 -6.00 -2.86
CA ALA A 9 14.18 -6.47 -3.62
C ALA A 9 13.74 -7.38 -4.77
N ARG A 10 12.87 -8.36 -4.48
CA ARG A 10 12.34 -9.27 -5.49
C ARG A 10 11.50 -8.56 -6.56
N ILE A 11 10.65 -7.60 -6.18
CA ILE A 11 9.87 -6.78 -7.12
C ILE A 11 10.81 -6.00 -8.05
N ASN A 12 11.92 -5.47 -7.54
CA ASN A 12 12.91 -4.73 -8.31
C ASN A 12 13.70 -5.64 -9.25
N GLU A 13 14.10 -6.84 -8.81
CA GLU A 13 14.71 -7.86 -9.66
C GLU A 13 13.81 -8.21 -10.86
N LEU A 14 12.53 -8.53 -10.59
CA LEU A 14 11.54 -8.83 -11.63
C LEU A 14 11.31 -7.63 -12.55
N TYR A 15 11.34 -6.41 -12.01
CA TYR A 15 11.25 -5.19 -12.82
C TYR A 15 12.44 -5.08 -13.77
N HIS A 16 13.67 -5.19 -13.28
CA HIS A 16 14.86 -5.12 -14.14
C HIS A 16 14.92 -6.23 -15.18
N LYS A 17 14.47 -7.44 -14.82
CA LYS A 17 14.33 -8.57 -15.75
C LYS A 17 13.32 -8.26 -16.86
N SER A 18 12.15 -7.73 -16.50
CA SER A 18 11.11 -7.35 -17.45
C SER A 18 11.57 -6.33 -18.49
N GLN A 19 12.47 -5.41 -18.12
CA GLN A 19 13.02 -4.40 -19.02
C GLN A 19 14.08 -4.93 -19.98
N LYS A 20 14.84 -5.96 -19.59
CA LYS A 20 15.95 -6.49 -20.40
C LYS A 20 15.51 -7.61 -21.33
N GLU A 21 14.79 -8.58 -20.79
CA GLU A 21 14.50 -9.84 -21.48
C GLU A 21 13.02 -10.25 -21.40
N GLY A 22 12.21 -9.51 -20.65
CA GLY A 22 10.81 -9.83 -20.39
C GLY A 22 10.63 -10.75 -19.19
N LEU A 23 9.37 -11.05 -18.86
CA LEU A 23 9.02 -11.97 -17.77
C LEU A 23 8.27 -13.17 -18.35
N THR A 24 8.55 -14.34 -17.78
CA THR A 24 7.70 -15.51 -17.95
C THR A 24 6.35 -15.29 -17.28
N ASP A 25 5.34 -16.07 -17.65
CA ASP A 25 4.00 -15.90 -17.07
C ASP A 25 3.97 -16.18 -15.56
N ALA A 26 4.74 -17.18 -15.10
CA ALA A 26 4.93 -17.43 -13.67
C ALA A 26 5.54 -16.23 -12.93
N GLU A 27 6.50 -15.54 -13.54
CA GLU A 27 7.13 -14.35 -12.96
C GLU A 27 6.22 -13.13 -12.97
N LYS A 28 5.35 -12.99 -13.99
CA LYS A 28 4.33 -11.94 -13.99
C LYS A 28 3.33 -12.16 -12.84
N GLU A 29 2.89 -13.40 -12.64
CA GLU A 29 2.01 -13.76 -11.52
C GLU A 29 2.69 -13.49 -10.17
N GLU A 30 3.95 -13.89 -10.03
CA GLU A 30 4.76 -13.59 -8.85
C GLU A 30 4.84 -12.07 -8.60
N GLN A 31 5.16 -11.29 -9.63
CA GLN A 31 5.28 -9.84 -9.53
C GLN A 31 3.95 -9.18 -9.10
N VAL A 32 2.83 -9.61 -9.68
CA VAL A 32 1.49 -9.10 -9.32
C VAL A 32 1.17 -9.42 -7.87
N LYS A 33 1.42 -10.65 -7.43
CA LYS A 33 1.20 -11.08 -6.04
C LYS A 33 2.03 -10.25 -5.07
N LEU A 34 3.33 -10.12 -5.33
CA LEU A 34 4.24 -9.36 -4.48
C LEU A 34 3.85 -7.88 -4.40
N ARG A 35 3.49 -7.26 -5.53
CA ARG A 35 3.03 -5.86 -5.57
C ARG A 35 1.74 -5.67 -4.76
N ARG A 36 0.79 -6.58 -4.88
CA ARG A 36 -0.46 -6.52 -4.11
C ARG A 36 -0.20 -6.60 -2.61
N GLU A 37 0.60 -7.56 -2.17
CA GLU A 37 0.95 -7.73 -0.77
C GLU A 37 1.68 -6.49 -0.21
N TYR A 38 2.60 -5.91 -0.98
CA TYR A 38 3.27 -4.66 -0.61
C TYR A 38 2.28 -3.51 -0.47
N ILE A 39 1.43 -3.28 -1.48
CA ILE A 39 0.42 -2.20 -1.46
C ILE A 39 -0.52 -2.36 -0.26
N ASP A 40 -0.97 -3.59 0.03
CA ASP A 40 -1.88 -3.85 1.14
C ASP A 40 -1.19 -3.56 2.49
N SER A 41 0.10 -3.90 2.63
CA SER A 41 0.88 -3.57 3.82
C SER A 41 1.05 -2.05 4.01
N VAL A 42 1.33 -1.31 2.93
CA VAL A 42 1.49 0.14 2.93
C VAL A 42 0.16 0.82 3.24
N LYS A 43 -0.94 0.39 2.61
CA LYS A 43 -2.29 0.90 2.88
C LYS A 43 -2.69 0.70 4.33
N LYS A 44 -2.40 -0.47 4.91
CA LYS A 44 -2.67 -0.76 6.32
C LYS A 44 -1.88 0.20 7.23
N ASN A 45 -0.59 0.37 6.96
CA ASN A 45 0.24 1.27 7.75
C ASN A 45 -0.24 2.73 7.65
N LEU A 46 -0.55 3.21 6.44
CA LEU A 46 -1.07 4.56 6.21
C LEU A 46 -2.40 4.77 6.93
N ARG A 47 -3.32 3.80 6.89
CA ARG A 47 -4.59 3.86 7.61
C ARG A 47 -4.36 4.02 9.12
N SER A 48 -3.48 3.21 9.70
CA SER A 48 -3.14 3.34 11.11
C SER A 48 -2.52 4.70 11.45
N GLN A 49 -1.80 5.34 10.54
CA GLN A 49 -1.32 6.71 10.75
C GLN A 49 -2.48 7.72 10.73
N LEU A 50 -3.39 7.62 9.75
CA LEU A 50 -4.55 8.51 9.63
C LEU A 50 -5.51 8.38 10.82
N ASP A 51 -5.69 7.17 11.35
CA ASP A 51 -6.51 6.92 12.55
C ASP A 51 -6.03 7.72 13.77
N ASN A 52 -4.75 8.10 13.80
CA ASN A 52 -4.12 8.85 14.90
C ASN A 52 -3.94 10.35 14.59
N ILE A 53 -4.48 10.86 13.47
CA ILE A 53 -4.41 12.28 13.12
C ILE A 53 -5.78 12.92 13.29
N ASP A 54 -5.84 13.94 14.14
CA ASP A 54 -7.00 14.81 14.32
C ASP A 54 -6.70 16.20 13.74
N ILE A 55 -7.59 16.70 12.89
CA ILE A 55 -7.54 18.07 12.36
C ILE A 55 -8.48 18.95 13.17
N VAL A 56 -7.96 20.07 13.65
CA VAL A 56 -8.78 21.15 14.23
C VAL A 56 -9.09 22.17 13.13
N ASN A 57 -10.36 22.29 12.77
CA ASN A 57 -10.84 23.22 11.76
C ASN A 57 -10.89 24.66 12.30
N LYS A 58 -11.02 25.64 11.38
CA LYS A 58 -11.10 27.06 11.73
C LYS A 58 -12.31 27.42 12.60
N ASP A 59 -13.36 26.59 12.56
CA ASP A 59 -14.57 26.74 13.38
C ASP A 59 -14.45 26.06 14.76
N GLY A 60 -13.30 25.46 15.08
CA GLY A 60 -13.05 24.74 16.33
C GLY A 60 -13.54 23.29 16.35
N SER A 61 -14.15 22.80 15.27
CA SER A 61 -14.51 21.38 15.15
C SER A 61 -13.27 20.50 14.98
N VAL A 62 -13.34 19.26 15.46
CA VAL A 62 -12.27 18.26 15.36
C VAL A 62 -12.69 17.14 14.44
N GLU A 63 -11.92 16.89 13.38
CA GLU A 63 -12.11 15.79 12.44
C GLU A 63 -10.97 14.78 12.53
N ASN A 64 -11.28 13.54 12.91
CA ASN A 64 -10.32 12.44 12.81
C ASN A 64 -10.18 11.98 11.35
N LEU A 65 -8.96 11.98 10.84
CA LEU A 65 -8.71 11.67 9.43
C LEU A 65 -8.99 10.22 9.07
N GLY A 66 -8.67 9.27 9.97
CA GLY A 66 -9.01 7.86 9.77
C GLY A 66 -10.50 7.66 9.50
N LYS A 67 -11.35 8.21 10.38
CA LYS A 67 -12.82 8.16 10.23
C LYS A 67 -13.32 8.83 8.95
N LYS A 68 -12.74 9.98 8.58
CA LYS A 68 -13.11 10.73 7.38
C LYS A 68 -12.86 9.94 6.10
N PHE A 69 -11.71 9.29 5.98
CA PHE A 69 -11.35 8.48 4.80
C PHE A 69 -11.95 7.07 4.83
N ASP A 70 -12.45 6.62 5.99
CA ASP A 70 -13.17 5.36 6.15
C ASP A 70 -14.64 5.43 5.74
N ALA A 71 -15.28 6.58 5.95
CA ALA A 71 -16.68 6.80 5.61
C ALA A 71 -16.98 6.60 4.10
N GLY A 72 -15.97 6.73 3.23
CA GLY A 72 -16.09 6.48 1.80
C GLY A 72 -16.12 5.00 1.36
N LYS A 73 -15.97 4.04 2.28
CA LYS A 73 -15.95 2.60 1.96
C LYS A 73 -17.25 1.84 2.25
N ASN A 74 -18.23 2.45 2.93
CA ASN A 74 -19.53 1.81 3.19
C ASN A 74 -20.53 1.96 2.03
N GLY A 75 -20.06 2.25 0.83
CA GLY A 75 -20.87 2.41 -0.38
C GLY A 75 -20.30 1.63 -1.56
N ASN A 76 -20.24 0.30 -1.44
CA ASN A 76 -20.48 -0.69 -2.50
C ASN A 76 -20.39 -2.11 -1.92
#